data_AF-Q6V8S0-F1
#
_entry.id   AF-Q6V8S0-F1
#
_cell.length_a   1.000
_cell.length_b   1.000
_cell.length_c   1.000
_cell.angle_alpha   90.00
_cell.angle_beta   90.00
_cell.angle_gamma   90.00
#
_symmetry.space_group_name_H-M   'P 1'
#
loop_
_entity.id
_entity.type
_entity.pdbx_description
1 polymer ?
#
loop_
_entity_poly.entity_id
_entity_poly.type
_entity_poly.pdbx_seq_one_letter_code
_entity_poly.pdbx_strand_id
1 'polypeptide(L)'
;AYGAGLLNPSRAPYPGLVYDAAEIDYVNFLCAQGYSTRLLKALIGDTYSCSSSQSSHGTLSDHLNYPSVALSTSNPKSVNGIFNRTVTNVGSPKSTYKAKVSAPPGLEIK
;
A
#
# COMPACT_ATOMS: atom_id res chain seq x y z
N ALA A 1 -8.02 7.11 -18.15
CA ALA A 1 -7.30 6.69 -16.92
C ALA A 1 -7.26 7.87 -15.96
N TYR A 2 -7.53 7.66 -14.65
CA TYR A 2 -7.57 8.75 -13.66
C TYR A 2 -7.47 8.30 -12.18
N GLY A 3 -6.94 7.10 -11.89
CA GLY A 3 -6.76 6.61 -10.51
C GLY A 3 -8.07 6.60 -9.71
N ALA A 4 -8.07 7.21 -8.53
CA ALA A 4 -9.26 7.32 -7.67
C ALA A 4 -10.34 8.28 -8.21
N GLY A 5 -10.06 9.04 -9.27
CA GLY A 5 -10.99 9.96 -9.92
C GLY A 5 -10.61 11.43 -9.79
N LEU A 6 -11.57 12.31 -10.07
CA LEU A 6 -11.38 13.76 -10.01
C LEU A 6 -11.27 14.25 -8.55
N LEU A 7 -10.30 15.13 -8.28
CA LEU A 7 -10.10 15.75 -6.97
C LEU A 7 -11.38 16.43 -6.48
N ASN A 8 -11.72 16.21 -5.21
CA ASN A 8 -12.79 16.93 -4.52
C ASN A 8 -12.20 17.80 -3.39
N PRO A 9 -11.93 19.09 -3.64
CA PRO A 9 -11.26 19.97 -2.69
C PRO A 9 -12.07 20.23 -1.41
N SER A 10 -13.40 20.17 -1.47
CA SER A 10 -14.24 20.43 -0.29
C SER A 10 -14.29 19.24 0.67
N ARG A 11 -14.07 18.02 0.18
CA ARG A 11 -14.01 16.79 1.00
C ARG A 11 -12.60 16.41 1.45
N ALA A 12 -11.57 16.73 0.66
CA ALA A 12 -10.20 16.30 0.93
C ALA A 12 -9.65 16.68 2.34
N PRO A 13 -9.97 17.86 2.91
CA PRO A 13 -9.52 18.21 4.26
C PRO A 13 -10.19 17.41 5.39
N TYR A 14 -11.31 16.74 5.12
CA TYR A 14 -12.11 16.01 6.11
C TYR A 14 -12.42 14.58 5.65
N PRO A 15 -11.41 13.73 5.46
CA PRO A 15 -11.59 12.41 4.84
C PRO A 15 -12.21 11.36 5.79
N GLY A 16 -12.22 11.63 7.10
CA GLY A 16 -12.64 10.69 8.14
C GLY A 16 -11.55 9.64 8.43
N LEU A 17 -11.12 8.89 7.42
CA LEU A 17 -10.04 7.91 7.51
C LEU A 17 -8.89 8.25 6.55
N VAL A 18 -7.65 7.98 6.96
CA VAL A 18 -6.45 8.12 6.12
C VAL A 18 -5.60 6.85 6.18
N TYR A 19 -4.84 6.61 5.11
CA TYR A 19 -3.84 5.55 5.05
C TYR A 19 -2.48 6.20 5.28
N ASP A 20 -2.03 6.24 6.55
CA ASP A 20 -0.75 6.84 6.90
C ASP A 20 0.40 5.89 6.54
N ALA A 21 1.51 6.47 6.07
CA ALA A 21 2.77 5.77 5.84
C ALA A 21 3.94 6.68 6.24
N ALA A 22 4.92 6.11 6.94
CA ALA A 22 6.17 6.77 7.26
C ALA A 22 7.25 6.46 6.24
N GLU A 23 8.34 7.22 6.25
CA GLU A 23 9.50 7.00 5.36
C GLU A 23 9.99 5.55 5.39
N ILE A 24 10.06 4.96 6.59
CA ILE A 24 10.51 3.57 6.78
C ILE A 24 9.60 2.55 6.06
N ASP A 25 8.31 2.83 5.90
CA ASP A 25 7.39 1.96 5.16
C ASP A 25 7.75 1.92 3.67
N TYR A 26 8.17 3.05 3.12
CA TYR A 26 8.68 3.12 1.74
C TYR A 26 10.03 2.43 1.60
N VAL A 27 10.95 2.58 2.57
CA VAL A 27 12.22 1.86 2.56
C VAL A 27 12.00 0.35 2.58
N ASN A 28 11.14 -0.12 3.47
CA ASN A 28 10.77 -1.54 3.58
C ASN A 28 10.11 -2.05 2.30
N PHE A 29 9.20 -1.27 1.71
CA PHE A 29 8.58 -1.58 0.43
C PHE A 29 9.63 -1.74 -0.69
N LEU A 30 10.57 -0.80 -0.81
CA LEU A 30 11.63 -0.87 -1.82
C LEU A 30 12.58 -2.07 -1.58
N CYS A 31 12.94 -2.34 -0.32
CA CYS A 31 13.69 -3.56 0.04
C CYS A 31 12.97 -4.82 -0.42
N ALA A 32 11.66 -4.93 -0.19
CA ALA A 32 10.85 -6.07 -0.58
C ALA A 32 10.66 -6.19 -2.11
N GLN A 33 10.76 -5.09 -2.84
CA GLN A 33 10.80 -5.05 -4.31
C GLN A 33 12.16 -5.47 -4.88
N GLY A 34 13.16 -5.75 -4.04
CA GLY A 34 14.49 -6.22 -4.44
C GLY A 34 15.52 -5.12 -4.68
N TYR A 35 15.26 -3.89 -4.22
CA TYR A 35 16.25 -2.82 -4.31
C TYR A 35 17.42 -3.12 -3.38
N SER A 36 18.65 -3.03 -3.93
CA SER A 36 19.85 -3.25 -3.13
C SER A 36 20.07 -2.13 -2.10
N THR A 37 20.64 -2.49 -0.95
CA THR A 37 21.08 -1.52 0.08
C THR A 37 21.95 -0.41 -0.51
N ARG A 38 22.79 -0.71 -1.50
CA ARG A 38 23.63 0.30 -2.17
C ARG A 38 22.80 1.37 -2.87
N LEU A 39 21.74 0.98 -3.59
CA LEU A 39 20.86 1.92 -4.28
C LEU A 39 20.05 2.76 -3.29
N LEU A 40 19.55 2.13 -2.22
CA LEU A 40 18.79 2.84 -1.19
C LEU A 40 19.64 3.87 -0.44
N LYS A 41 20.90 3.52 -0.12
CA LYS A 41 21.84 4.47 0.49
C LYS A 41 22.13 5.68 -0.39
N ALA A 42 22.21 5.48 -1.71
CA ALA A 42 22.39 6.58 -2.65
C ALA A 42 21.14 7.50 -2.74
N LEU A 43 19.94 6.95 -2.54
CA LEU A 43 18.67 7.68 -2.64
C LEU A 43 18.31 8.41 -1.33
N ILE A 44 18.53 7.78 -0.18
CA ILE A 44 17.98 8.17 1.12
C ILE A 44 19.10 8.53 2.12
N GLY A 45 20.36 8.19 1.81
CA GLY A 45 21.52 8.39 2.68
C GLY A 45 21.95 7.12 3.42
N ASP A 46 23.09 7.19 4.12
CA ASP A 46 23.79 6.04 4.70
C ASP A 46 23.12 5.41 5.94
N THR A 47 21.89 5.79 6.26
CA THR A 47 21.19 5.40 7.49
C THR A 47 20.50 4.04 7.42
N TYR A 48 20.33 3.44 6.22
CA TYR A 48 19.49 2.26 6.04
C TYR A 48 20.20 1.09 5.36
N SER A 49 19.85 -0.12 5.81
CA SER A 49 20.24 -1.39 5.19
C SER A 49 19.07 -2.37 5.23
N CYS A 50 18.72 -2.97 4.10
CA CYS A 50 17.72 -4.03 4.06
C CYS A 50 18.26 -5.24 4.83
N SER A 51 17.52 -5.73 5.82
CA SER A 51 17.82 -7.02 6.44
C SER A 51 17.41 -8.17 5.52
N SER A 52 17.99 -9.36 5.74
CA SER A 52 17.61 -10.58 5.00
C SER A 52 16.12 -10.93 5.13
N SER A 53 15.50 -10.58 6.27
CA SER A 53 14.06 -10.75 6.50
C SER A 53 13.19 -9.80 5.67
N GLN A 54 13.67 -8.58 5.38
CA GLN A 54 12.98 -7.56 4.57
C GLN A 54 13.16 -7.78 3.06
N SER A 55 14.22 -8.48 2.65
CA SER A 55 14.51 -8.85 1.26
C SER A 55 13.83 -10.14 0.80
N SER A 56 12.89 -10.67 1.58
CA SER A 56 12.08 -11.81 1.17
C SER A 56 11.16 -11.38 0.03
N HIS A 57 11.59 -11.60 -1.22
CA HIS A 57 10.74 -11.43 -2.40
C HIS A 57 9.42 -12.19 -2.19
N GLY A 58 8.32 -11.45 -2.12
CA GLY A 58 7.01 -12.00 -1.77
C GLY A 58 6.25 -11.09 -0.81
N THR A 59 5.44 -11.70 0.06
CA THR A 59 4.33 -11.17 0.87
C THR A 59 4.44 -9.71 1.34
N LEU A 60 5.64 -9.17 1.62
CA LEU A 60 5.85 -7.78 2.08
C LEU A 60 5.88 -6.73 0.95
N SER A 61 6.05 -7.13 -0.31
CA SER A 61 6.20 -6.19 -1.44
C SER A 61 4.95 -5.38 -1.73
N ASP A 62 3.77 -5.85 -1.30
CA ASP A 62 2.47 -5.21 -1.56
C ASP A 62 1.85 -4.59 -0.28
N HIS A 63 2.65 -4.51 0.79
CA HIS A 63 2.21 -4.08 2.12
C HIS A 63 2.36 -2.58 2.37
N LEU A 64 2.84 -1.78 1.40
CA LEU A 64 2.80 -0.34 1.57
C LEU A 64 1.35 0.09 1.85
N ASN A 65 1.14 0.88 2.90
CA ASN A 65 -0.18 1.30 3.34
C ASN A 65 -0.76 2.37 2.40
N TYR A 66 -1.04 1.98 1.17
CA TYR A 66 -1.38 2.87 0.07
C TYR A 66 -2.90 2.86 -0.18
N PRO A 67 -3.54 4.01 -0.49
CA PRO A 67 -4.99 4.15 -0.65
C PRO A 67 -5.54 3.55 -1.96
N SER A 68 -4.81 2.61 -2.57
CA SER A 68 -5.24 1.82 -3.72
C SER A 68 -4.62 0.42 -3.69
N VAL A 69 -5.25 -0.50 -4.42
CA VAL A 69 -4.78 -1.88 -4.57
C VAL A 69 -4.45 -2.12 -6.04
N ALA A 70 -3.27 -2.66 -6.30
CA ALA A 70 -2.83 -3.07 -7.62
C ALA A 70 -2.09 -4.40 -7.49
N LEU A 71 -2.34 -5.30 -8.44
CA LEU A 71 -1.66 -6.59 -8.54
C LEU A 71 -1.12 -6.72 -9.95
N SER A 72 0.19 -6.86 -10.08
CA SER A 72 0.85 -7.08 -11.37
C SER A 72 1.06 -8.57 -11.60
N THR A 73 0.62 -9.08 -12.74
CA THR A 73 0.68 -10.51 -13.08
C THR A 73 0.98 -10.70 -14.56
N SER A 74 1.76 -11.72 -14.92
CA SER A 74 2.06 -12.06 -16.32
C SER A 74 1.27 -13.30 -16.76
N ASN A 75 0.20 -13.09 -17.53
CA ASN A 75 -0.69 -14.13 -18.07
C ASN A 75 -1.11 -15.22 -17.06
N PRO A 76 -1.65 -14.86 -15.89
CA PRO A 76 -2.04 -15.83 -14.90
C PRO A 76 -3.28 -16.63 -15.33
N LYS A 77 -3.30 -17.93 -15.07
CA LYS A 77 -4.53 -18.75 -15.13
C LYS A 77 -5.45 -18.47 -13.93
N SER A 78 -4.88 -18.04 -12.81
CA SER A 78 -5.56 -17.65 -11.57
C SER A 78 -4.66 -16.68 -10.81
N VAL A 79 -5.27 -15.75 -10.07
CA VAL A 79 -4.59 -14.77 -9.22
C VAL A 79 -5.11 -14.86 -7.81
N ASN A 80 -4.20 -14.74 -6.84
CA ASN A 80 -4.52 -14.61 -5.42
C ASN A 80 -3.53 -13.64 -4.79
N GLY A 81 -4.01 -12.80 -3.88
CA GLY A 81 -3.20 -11.83 -3.17
C GLY A 81 -3.91 -11.35 -1.90
N ILE A 82 -3.12 -11.07 -0.87
CA ILE A 82 -3.60 -10.50 0.38
C ILE A 82 -2.95 -9.13 0.52
N PHE A 83 -3.76 -8.09 0.69
CA PHE A 83 -3.29 -6.71 0.83
C PHE A 83 -3.63 -6.21 2.22
N ASN A 84 -2.61 -6.10 3.07
CA ASN A 84 -2.78 -5.55 4.42
C ASN A 84 -2.75 -4.03 4.37
N ARG A 85 -3.73 -3.38 5.00
CA ARG A 85 -3.84 -1.92 5.13
C ARG A 85 -4.27 -1.55 6.53
N THR A 86 -3.77 -0.42 7.00
CA THR A 86 -4.15 0.20 8.27
C THR A 86 -4.77 1.56 7.97
N VAL A 87 -5.88 1.87 8.61
CA VAL A 87 -6.53 3.18 8.49
C VAL A 87 -6.53 3.89 9.82
N THR A 88 -6.16 5.17 9.80
CA THR A 88 -6.19 6.06 10.95
C THR A 88 -7.44 6.91 10.90
N ASN A 89 -8.20 6.96 11.99
CA ASN A 89 -9.33 7.88 12.10
C ASN A 89 -8.85 9.30 12.41
N VAL A 90 -9.09 10.22 11.48
CA VAL A 90 -8.81 11.66 11.59
C VAL A 90 -10.10 12.49 11.62
N GLY A 91 -11.26 11.83 11.66
CA GLY A 91 -12.58 12.45 11.80
C GLY A 91 -13.10 12.37 13.23
N SER A 92 -14.42 12.21 13.35
CA SER A 92 -15.09 12.17 14.65
C SER A 92 -14.62 10.98 15.51
N PRO A 93 -14.36 11.20 16.82
CA PRO A 93 -13.97 10.13 17.72
C PRO A 93 -15.11 9.11 17.89
N LYS A 94 -14.75 7.85 18.20
CA LYS A 94 -15.71 6.74 18.44
C LYS A 94 -16.68 6.49 17.28
N SER A 95 -16.15 6.39 16.06
CA SER A 95 -16.91 6.09 14.85
C SER A 95 -16.76 4.61 14.46
N THR A 96 -17.83 4.02 13.92
CA THR A 96 -17.81 2.66 13.35
C THR A 96 -17.97 2.73 11.84
N TYR A 97 -17.04 2.09 11.11
CA TYR A 97 -17.07 2.00 9.66
C TYR A 97 -17.36 0.56 9.22
N LYS A 98 -18.09 0.40 8.11
CA LYS A 98 -18.35 -0.91 7.48
C LYS A 98 -17.77 -0.92 6.07
N ALA A 99 -16.98 -1.95 5.77
CA ALA A 99 -16.44 -2.14 4.42
C ALA A 99 -17.58 -2.44 3.43
N LYS A 100 -17.51 -1.82 2.26
CA LYS A 100 -18.36 -2.13 1.11
C LYS A 100 -17.46 -2.42 -0.08
N VAL A 101 -17.55 -3.65 -0.58
CA VAL A 101 -16.70 -4.15 -1.67
C VAL A 101 -17.53 -4.27 -2.94
N SER A 102 -16.99 -3.80 -4.06
CA SER A 102 -17.53 -4.02 -5.41
C SER A 102 -16.45 -4.74 -6.22
N ALA A 103 -16.56 -6.05 -6.31
CA ALA A 103 -15.58 -6.88 -7.01
C ALA A 103 -15.85 -6.84 -8.54
N PRO A 104 -14.80 -6.68 -9.37
CA PRO A 104 -14.93 -6.85 -10.82
C PRO A 104 -15.37 -8.27 -11.20
N PRO A 105 -15.99 -8.47 -12.37
CA PRO A 105 -16.34 -9.80 -12.86
C PRO A 105 -15.13 -10.74 -12.90
N GLY A 106 -15.30 -11.97 -12.40
CA GLY A 106 -14.25 -12.98 -12.36
C GLY A 106 -13.29 -12.90 -11.17
N LEU A 107 -13.45 -11.91 -10.28
CA LEU A 107 -12.69 -11.80 -9.03
C LEU A 107 -13.58 -11.98 -7.80
N GLU A 108 -13.05 -12.64 -6.79
CA GLU A 108 -13.63 -12.72 -5.45
C GLU A 108 -12.78 -11.84 -4.52
N ILE A 109 -13.39 -10.79 -3.97
CA ILE A 109 -12.73 -9.86 -3.04
C ILE A 109 -13.52 -9.86 -1.73
N LYS A 110 -12.83 -10.02 -0.61
CA LYS A 110 -13.39 -10.09 0.74
C LYS A 110 -12.64 -9.16 1.67
#